data_AF-A0A0F9N2C9-F1
#
_entry.id   AF-A0A0F9N2C9-F1
#
_cell.length_a   1.000
_cell.length_b   1.000
_cell.length_c   1.000
_cell.angle_alpha   90.00
_cell.angle_beta   90.00
_cell.angle_gamma   90.00
#
_symmetry.space_group_name_H-M   'P 1'
#
loop_
_entity.id
_entity.type
_entity.pdbx_description
1 polymer ?
#
loop_
_entity_poly.entity_id
_entity_poly.type
_entity_poly.pdbx_seq_one_letter_code
_entity_poly.pdbx_strand_id
1 'polypeptide(L)'
;MKDQLSIAIYCRVSKDDIGKRFQDPINQLEPLREFARSMDWNIKFEFIDKKSGADSNRPEFKRMLAEARQHHFDLLLVWSLDRFSREPLLNTLSYIQQLKQHNIFLKSYTENIDTREGGTQELIMVILMWLAQEERNKISRRTKAGIQRLKNIGQYKGGRPFKNKGG
;
A
#
# COMPACT_ATOMS: atom_id res chain seq x y z
N MET A 1 -4.55 -16.92 -30.49
CA MET A 1 -4.55 -15.55 -29.91
C MET A 1 -3.69 -15.60 -28.65
N LYS A 2 -2.77 -14.67 -28.45
CA LYS A 2 -2.17 -14.50 -27.11
C LYS A 2 -3.29 -13.96 -26.23
N ASP A 3 -3.61 -14.64 -25.13
CA ASP A 3 -4.53 -14.09 -24.15
C ASP A 3 -3.97 -12.78 -23.61
N GLN A 4 -4.76 -11.72 -23.71
CA GLN A 4 -4.42 -10.40 -23.23
C GLN A 4 -4.32 -10.45 -21.70
N LEU A 5 -3.23 -9.95 -21.12
CA LEU A 5 -3.03 -9.96 -19.67
C LEU A 5 -4.18 -9.21 -18.99
N SER A 6 -4.85 -9.86 -18.02
CA SER A 6 -5.93 -9.23 -17.27
C SER A 6 -5.36 -8.48 -16.08
N ILE A 7 -5.74 -7.22 -15.92
CA ILE A 7 -5.19 -6.35 -14.88
C ILE A 7 -6.29 -5.70 -14.05
N ALA A 8 -5.94 -5.34 -12.83
CA ALA A 8 -6.68 -4.41 -12.00
C ALA A 8 -5.86 -3.16 -11.74
N ILE A 9 -6.52 -2.00 -11.65
CA ILE A 9 -5.90 -0.75 -11.19
C ILE A 9 -6.36 -0.47 -9.77
N TYR A 10 -5.44 -0.11 -8.88
CA TYR A 10 -5.79 0.43 -7.57
C TYR A 10 -5.24 1.84 -7.39
N CYS A 11 -6.16 2.76 -7.05
CA CYS A 11 -5.86 4.17 -6.80
C CYS A 11 -6.45 4.62 -5.47
N ARG A 12 -5.78 5.57 -4.82
CA ARG A 12 -6.33 6.28 -3.67
C ARG A 12 -6.23 7.78 -3.89
N VAL A 13 -7.35 8.48 -3.76
CA VAL A 13 -7.44 9.94 -3.97
C VAL A 13 -7.81 10.65 -2.67
N SER A 14 -7.21 11.79 -2.37
CA SER A 14 -7.70 12.69 -1.31
C SER A 14 -8.75 13.64 -1.86
N LYS A 15 -9.81 13.90 -1.10
CA LYS A 15 -10.55 15.15 -1.24
C LYS A 15 -9.75 16.20 -0.50
N ASP A 16 -9.21 17.17 -1.23
CA ASP A 16 -8.68 18.37 -0.59
C ASP A 16 -9.86 19.29 -0.23
N ASP A 17 -9.80 19.85 0.98
CA ASP A 17 -10.79 20.77 1.51
C ASP A 17 -10.80 22.08 0.70
N ILE A 18 -12.01 22.54 0.35
CA ILE A 18 -12.35 23.89 -0.12
C ILE A 18 -12.01 24.19 -1.60
N GLY A 19 -12.97 23.90 -2.49
CA GLY A 19 -13.58 24.86 -3.42
C GLY A 19 -12.76 25.73 -4.37
N LYS A 20 -11.42 25.72 -4.40
CA LYS A 20 -10.60 26.54 -5.31
C LYS A 20 -9.32 25.81 -5.71
N ARG A 21 -9.28 25.49 -7.00
CA ARG A 21 -8.12 25.05 -7.79
C ARG A 21 -7.47 23.74 -7.31
N PHE A 22 -7.82 22.68 -8.04
CA PHE A 22 -7.00 21.49 -8.26
C PHE A 22 -5.51 21.88 -8.39
N GLN A 23 -4.75 21.84 -7.30
CA GLN A 23 -3.29 21.70 -7.39
C GLN A 23 -2.99 20.21 -7.30
N ASP A 24 -3.33 19.60 -8.44
CA ASP A 24 -2.74 18.46 -9.12
C ASP A 24 -2.46 17.15 -8.37
N PRO A 25 -3.52 16.36 -8.20
CA PRO A 25 -3.53 14.96 -8.61
C PRO A 25 -4.52 14.79 -9.79
N ILE A 26 -4.32 15.51 -10.91
CA ILE A 26 -5.12 15.31 -12.12
C ILE A 26 -4.87 13.88 -12.62
N ASN A 27 -5.85 13.03 -12.31
CA ASN A 27 -6.07 11.66 -12.73
C ASN A 27 -4.83 10.76 -12.75
N GLN A 28 -4.29 10.31 -11.61
CA GLN A 28 -3.39 9.13 -11.58
C GLN A 28 -3.98 7.94 -12.36
N LEU A 29 -5.30 7.85 -12.44
CA LEU A 29 -6.00 6.81 -13.18
C LEU A 29 -5.82 6.90 -14.70
N GLU A 30 -5.75 8.09 -15.31
CA GLU A 30 -5.62 8.22 -16.77
C GLU A 30 -4.25 7.76 -17.29
N PRO A 31 -3.09 8.19 -16.75
CA PRO A 31 -1.80 7.65 -17.13
C PRO A 31 -1.71 6.15 -16.89
N LEU A 32 -2.37 5.60 -15.85
CA LEU A 32 -2.40 4.15 -15.65
C LEU A 32 -3.25 3.44 -16.71
N ARG A 33 -4.38 4.03 -17.13
CA ARG A 33 -5.20 3.53 -18.25
C ARG A 33 -4.44 3.61 -19.56
N GLU A 34 -3.79 4.74 -19.86
CA GLU A 34 -2.97 4.93 -21.06
C GLU A 34 -1.79 3.97 -21.08
N PHE A 35 -1.11 3.80 -19.94
CA PHE A 35 -0.04 2.82 -19.80
C PHE A 35 -0.55 1.40 -20.07
N ALA A 36 -1.64 0.99 -19.43
CA ALA A 36 -2.24 -0.32 -19.67
C ALA A 36 -2.64 -0.52 -21.15
N ARG A 37 -3.24 0.49 -21.79
CA ARG A 37 -3.56 0.46 -23.23
C ARG A 37 -2.30 0.33 -24.08
N SER A 38 -1.25 1.09 -23.77
CA SER A 38 0.03 1.05 -24.51
C SER A 38 0.73 -0.31 -24.40
N MET A 39 0.48 -1.03 -23.32
CA MET A 39 0.99 -2.38 -23.06
C MET A 39 0.07 -3.49 -23.59
N ASP A 40 -1.03 -3.11 -24.24
CA ASP A 40 -2.08 -4.03 -24.69
C ASP A 40 -2.61 -4.92 -23.55
N TRP A 41 -2.91 -4.32 -22.39
CA TRP A 41 -3.46 -5.00 -21.22
C TRP A 41 -4.97 -4.78 -21.07
N ASN A 42 -5.69 -5.80 -20.58
CA ASN A 42 -7.13 -5.76 -20.36
C ASN A 42 -7.46 -5.30 -18.93
N ILE A 43 -7.98 -4.09 -18.77
CA ILE A 43 -8.40 -3.58 -17.46
C ILE A 43 -9.74 -4.21 -17.07
N LYS A 44 -9.72 -5.17 -16.12
CA LYS A 44 -10.92 -5.82 -15.58
C LYS A 44 -11.57 -5.02 -14.48
N PHE A 45 -10.76 -4.37 -13.64
CA PHE A 45 -11.23 -3.66 -12.46
C PHE A 45 -10.48 -2.37 -12.22
N GLU A 46 -11.19 -1.40 -11.66
CA GLU A 46 -10.60 -0.20 -11.08
C GLU A 46 -11.13 -0.04 -9.65
N PHE A 47 -10.21 -0.04 -8.69
CA PHE A 47 -10.50 0.07 -7.27
C PHE A 47 -10.05 1.44 -6.78
N ILE A 48 -10.98 2.28 -6.33
CA ILE A 48 -10.70 3.68 -6.01
C ILE A 48 -11.14 4.01 -4.59
N ASP A 49 -10.18 4.06 -3.65
CA ASP A 49 -10.44 4.54 -2.31
C ASP A 49 -10.40 6.08 -2.26
N LYS A 50 -11.47 6.69 -1.75
CA LYS A 50 -11.55 8.14 -1.53
C LYS A 50 -11.23 8.46 -0.07
N LYS A 51 -10.26 9.32 0.18
CA LYS A 51 -9.91 9.81 1.52
C LYS A 51 -10.68 11.10 1.80
N SER A 52 -11.63 11.04 2.72
CA SER A 52 -12.23 12.22 3.36
C SER A 52 -11.91 12.20 4.85
N GLY A 53 -11.25 13.24 5.36
CA GLY A 53 -10.96 13.40 6.78
C GLY A 53 -10.11 12.27 7.40
N ALA A 54 -10.30 12.06 8.71
CA ALA A 54 -9.59 11.06 9.51
C ALA A 54 -10.01 9.60 9.22
N ASP A 55 -10.99 9.39 8.34
CA ASP A 55 -11.46 8.05 8.00
C ASP A 55 -10.38 7.29 7.21
N SER A 56 -10.01 6.14 7.77
CA SER A 56 -8.97 5.24 7.28
C SER A 56 -9.55 4.01 6.59
N ASN A 57 -10.87 3.92 6.46
CA ASN A 57 -11.50 2.76 5.86
C ASN A 57 -11.16 2.68 4.36
N ARG A 58 -10.66 1.51 3.94
CA ARG A 58 -10.21 1.21 2.58
C ARG A 58 -11.07 0.12 1.95
N PRO A 59 -12.37 0.37 1.73
CA PRO A 59 -13.28 -0.65 1.21
C PRO A 59 -12.84 -1.19 -0.15
N GLU A 60 -12.37 -0.34 -1.06
CA GLU A 60 -11.99 -0.77 -2.40
C GLU A 60 -10.68 -1.56 -2.38
N PHE A 61 -9.74 -1.23 -1.49
CA PHE A 61 -8.57 -2.07 -1.28
C PHE A 61 -8.94 -3.47 -0.76
N LYS A 62 -9.88 -3.57 0.18
CA LYS A 62 -10.35 -4.87 0.70
C LYS A 62 -11.05 -5.67 -0.41
N ARG A 63 -11.88 -5.01 -1.21
CA ARG A 63 -12.53 -5.60 -2.39
C ARG A 63 -11.49 -6.11 -3.38
N MET A 64 -10.48 -5.30 -3.69
CA MET A 64 -9.36 -5.70 -4.56
C MET A 64 -8.68 -6.99 -4.08
N LEU A 65 -8.37 -7.11 -2.78
CA LEU A 65 -7.79 -8.34 -2.23
C LEU A 65 -8.75 -9.53 -2.34
N ALA A 66 -10.06 -9.32 -2.27
CA ALA A 66 -11.05 -10.40 -2.44
C ALA A 66 -11.17 -10.87 -3.89
N GLU A 67 -11.10 -9.94 -4.86
CA GLU A 67 -11.07 -10.25 -6.30
C GLU A 67 -9.75 -10.93 -6.69
N ALA A 68 -8.63 -10.50 -6.09
CA ALA A 68 -7.31 -11.12 -6.24
C ALA A 68 -7.32 -12.59 -5.78
N ARG A 69 -7.96 -12.88 -4.63
CA ARG A 69 -8.11 -14.26 -4.10
C ARG A 69 -8.91 -15.18 -5.02
N GLN A 70 -9.80 -14.61 -5.83
CA GLN A 70 -10.63 -15.35 -6.78
C GLN A 70 -9.96 -15.45 -8.17
N HIS A 71 -8.73 -14.94 -8.33
CA HIS A 71 -7.98 -14.95 -9.58
C HIS A 71 -8.72 -14.25 -10.74
N HIS A 72 -9.49 -13.20 -10.46
CA HIS A 72 -10.23 -12.46 -11.51
C HIS A 72 -9.34 -11.51 -12.35
N PHE A 73 -8.05 -11.40 -12.01
CA PHE A 73 -7.03 -10.67 -12.77
C PHE A 73 -5.64 -11.28 -12.47
N ASP A 74 -4.61 -10.90 -13.22
CA ASP A 74 -3.25 -11.45 -13.11
C ASP A 74 -2.25 -10.43 -12.52
N LEU A 75 -2.49 -9.14 -12.76
CA LEU A 75 -1.59 -8.05 -12.39
C LEU A 75 -2.35 -6.90 -11.73
N LEU A 76 -1.85 -6.45 -10.58
CA LEU A 76 -2.27 -5.21 -9.94
C LEU A 76 -1.36 -4.05 -10.37
N LEU A 77 -1.91 -3.07 -11.06
CA LEU A 77 -1.24 -1.83 -11.43
C LEU A 77 -1.55 -0.74 -10.40
N VAL A 78 -0.51 -0.12 -9.85
CA VAL A 78 -0.60 0.98 -8.87
C VAL A 78 0.25 2.15 -9.32
N TRP A 79 -0.13 3.36 -8.91
CA TRP A 79 0.67 4.56 -9.16
C TRP A 79 2.06 4.44 -8.54
N SER A 80 2.11 4.15 -7.24
CA SER A 80 3.34 4.02 -6.45
C SER A 80 3.13 3.11 -5.24
N LEU A 81 4.22 2.64 -4.63
CA LEU A 81 4.14 1.78 -3.45
C LEU A 81 3.63 2.53 -2.21
N ASP A 82 3.89 3.83 -2.07
CA ASP A 82 3.35 4.66 -0.98
C ASP A 82 1.82 4.89 -1.11
N ARG A 83 1.31 4.88 -2.34
CA ARG A 83 -0.14 4.98 -2.61
C ARG A 83 -0.85 3.64 -2.40
N PHE A 84 -0.14 2.53 -2.61
CA PHE A 84 -0.63 1.17 -2.37
C PHE A 84 -0.80 0.85 -0.88
N SER A 85 -0.02 1.45 0.02
CA SER A 85 -0.08 1.16 1.46
C SER A 85 0.14 2.42 2.29
N ARG A 86 -0.84 2.73 3.18
CA ARG A 86 -0.81 3.90 4.08
C ARG A 86 0.04 3.68 5.34
N GLU A 87 0.63 2.51 5.44
CA GLU A 87 1.18 1.94 6.65
C GLU A 87 2.71 1.92 6.54
N PRO A 88 3.44 1.75 7.65
CA PRO A 88 4.87 1.46 7.61
C PRO A 88 5.19 0.44 6.51
N LEU A 89 6.34 0.57 5.84
CA LEU A 89 6.71 -0.23 4.65
C LEU A 89 6.46 -1.76 4.79
N LEU A 90 6.42 -2.25 6.02
CA LEU A 90 6.04 -3.61 6.40
C LEU A 90 4.70 -4.10 5.87
N ASN A 91 3.68 -3.27 5.95
CA ASN A 91 2.34 -3.68 5.54
C ASN A 91 2.26 -3.76 4.02
N THR A 92 3.00 -2.91 3.29
CA THR A 92 3.18 -3.02 1.83
C THR A 92 3.72 -4.39 1.43
N LEU A 93 4.77 -4.85 2.10
CA LEU A 93 5.39 -6.15 1.82
C LEU A 93 4.42 -7.31 2.09
N SER A 94 3.68 -7.27 3.19
CA SER A 94 2.69 -8.30 3.50
C SER A 94 1.62 -8.41 2.41
N TYR A 95 1.14 -7.28 1.88
CA TYR A 95 0.17 -7.31 0.78
C TYR A 95 0.79 -7.83 -0.52
N ILE A 96 2.03 -7.47 -0.84
CA ILE A 96 2.73 -8.03 -2.01
C ILE A 96 2.89 -9.55 -1.89
N GLN A 97 3.22 -10.05 -0.70
CA GLN A 97 3.32 -11.49 -0.45
C GLN A 97 1.95 -12.18 -0.56
N GLN A 98 0.88 -11.58 -0.03
CA GLN A 98 -0.48 -12.10 -0.19
C GLN A 98 -0.89 -12.17 -1.66
N LEU A 99 -0.63 -11.12 -2.45
CA LEU A 99 -0.88 -11.14 -3.90
C LEU A 99 -0.10 -12.28 -4.58
N LYS A 100 1.19 -12.43 -4.26
CA LYS A 100 2.04 -13.50 -4.81
C LYS A 100 1.52 -14.90 -4.46
N GLN A 101 0.99 -15.11 -3.26
CA GLN A 101 0.36 -16.38 -2.85
C GLN A 101 -0.85 -16.75 -3.72
N HIS A 102 -1.51 -15.76 -4.33
CA HIS A 102 -2.61 -15.94 -5.25
C HIS A 102 -2.20 -15.81 -6.73
N ASN A 103 -0.90 -15.91 -7.03
CA ASN A 103 -0.35 -15.71 -8.38
C ASN A 103 -0.70 -14.34 -9.00
N ILE A 104 -0.94 -13.35 -8.16
CA ILE A 104 -1.19 -11.96 -8.58
C ILE A 104 0.12 -11.19 -8.45
N PHE A 105 0.54 -10.59 -9.56
CA PHE A 105 1.72 -9.75 -9.58
C PHE A 105 1.37 -8.28 -9.32
N LEU A 106 2.37 -7.46 -8.99
CA LEU A 106 2.23 -6.03 -8.81
C LEU A 106 3.16 -5.28 -9.78
N LYS A 107 2.61 -4.25 -10.42
CA LYS A 107 3.36 -3.24 -11.17
C LYS A 107 3.17 -1.88 -10.50
N SER A 108 4.27 -1.22 -10.15
CA SER A 108 4.24 0.21 -9.85
C SER A 108 4.60 1.03 -11.09
N TYR A 109 3.88 2.12 -11.29
CA TYR A 109 4.08 3.02 -12.42
C TYR A 109 5.30 3.92 -12.20
N THR A 110 5.37 4.62 -11.05
CA THR A 110 6.44 5.62 -10.82
C THR A 110 7.82 5.03 -10.56
N GLU A 111 7.91 3.97 -9.76
CA GLU A 111 9.18 3.30 -9.44
C GLU A 111 9.57 2.28 -10.53
N ASN A 112 8.71 2.12 -11.55
CA ASN A 112 8.83 1.12 -12.60
C ASN A 112 9.07 -0.31 -12.09
N ILE A 113 8.55 -0.66 -10.91
CA ILE A 113 8.73 -1.99 -10.34
C ILE A 113 7.75 -2.95 -10.99
N ASP A 114 8.21 -4.10 -11.47
CA ASP A 114 7.38 -5.20 -11.95
C ASP A 114 7.78 -6.48 -11.23
N THR A 115 6.83 -7.07 -10.50
CA THR A 115 7.12 -8.29 -9.72
C THR A 115 7.05 -9.57 -10.55
N ARG A 116 6.83 -9.50 -11.86
CA ARG A 116 6.93 -10.65 -12.79
C ARG A 116 8.36 -10.87 -13.27
N GLU A 117 9.17 -9.82 -13.28
CA GLU A 117 10.57 -9.86 -13.70
C GLU A 117 11.43 -10.48 -12.58
N GLY A 118 11.99 -11.66 -12.83
CA GLY A 118 12.78 -12.40 -11.84
C GLY A 118 14.07 -11.67 -11.45
N GLY A 119 14.45 -11.70 -10.17
CA GLY A 119 15.69 -11.16 -9.61
C GLY A 119 15.57 -9.74 -9.07
N THR A 120 14.90 -8.84 -9.81
CA THR A 120 14.65 -7.46 -9.39
C THR A 120 13.60 -7.40 -8.28
N GLN A 121 12.60 -8.28 -8.34
CA GLN A 121 11.57 -8.43 -7.31
C GLN A 121 12.18 -8.75 -5.95
N GLU A 122 13.07 -9.74 -5.86
CA GLU A 122 13.71 -10.18 -4.63
C GLU A 122 14.56 -9.08 -4.00
N LEU A 123 15.34 -8.35 -4.81
CA LEU A 123 16.17 -7.25 -4.34
C LEU A 123 15.31 -6.10 -3.79
N ILE A 124 14.26 -5.72 -4.50
CA ILE A 124 13.30 -4.71 -4.03
C ILE A 124 12.64 -5.16 -2.74
N MET A 125 12.23 -6.42 -2.63
CA MET A 125 11.69 -6.95 -1.38
C MET A 125 12.70 -6.86 -0.24
N VAL A 126 13.97 -7.19 -0.46
CA VAL A 126 15.04 -7.08 0.56
C VAL A 126 15.24 -5.62 1.01
N ILE A 127 15.27 -4.67 0.07
CA ILE A 127 15.40 -3.24 0.39
C ILE A 127 14.18 -2.76 1.18
N LEU A 128 12.97 -3.12 0.73
CA LEU A 128 11.72 -2.77 1.44
C LEU A 128 11.69 -3.40 2.84
N MET A 129 12.13 -4.65 2.99
CA MET A 129 12.27 -5.35 4.29
C MET A 129 13.24 -4.62 5.22
N TRP A 130 14.38 -4.17 4.69
CA TRP A 130 15.36 -3.43 5.47
C TRP A 130 14.82 -2.07 5.93
N LEU A 131 14.19 -1.30 5.03
CA LEU A 131 13.56 -0.01 5.36
C LEU A 131 12.46 -0.17 6.41
N ALA A 132 11.62 -1.19 6.23
CA ALA A 132 10.60 -1.61 7.17
C ALA A 132 11.14 -1.92 8.57
N GLN A 133 12.28 -2.61 8.64
CA GLN A 133 12.94 -2.92 9.91
C GLN A 133 13.51 -1.66 10.56
N GLU A 134 14.10 -0.75 9.78
CA GLU A 134 14.61 0.51 10.32
C GLU A 134 13.50 1.41 10.85
N GLU A 135 12.34 1.44 10.19
CA GLU A 135 11.17 2.17 10.69
C GLU A 135 10.71 1.63 12.05
N ARG A 136 10.64 0.30 12.22
CA ARG A 136 10.36 -0.35 13.52
C ARG A 136 11.41 0.01 14.57
N ASN A 137 12.68 -0.05 14.21
CA ASN A 137 13.78 0.27 15.11
C ASN A 137 13.68 1.73 15.58
N LYS A 138 13.36 2.65 14.68
CA LYS A 138 13.16 4.08 14.98
C LYS A 138 11.99 4.31 15.95
N ILE A 139 10.84 3.65 15.74
CA ILE A 139 9.69 3.72 16.66
C ILE A 139 10.07 3.18 18.05
N SER A 140 10.78 2.05 18.10
CA SER A 140 11.28 1.45 19.34
C SER A 140 12.24 2.38 20.09
N ARG A 141 13.21 2.98 19.39
CA ARG A 141 14.14 3.98 19.96
C ARG A 141 13.39 5.17 20.55
N ARG A 142 12.40 5.73 19.84
CA ARG A 142 11.56 6.83 20.34
C ARG A 142 10.76 6.44 21.58
N THR A 143 10.17 5.25 21.57
CA THR A 143 9.40 4.72 22.71
C THR A 143 10.28 4.57 23.95
N LYS A 144 11.47 3.97 23.80
CA LYS A 144 12.45 3.85 24.89
C LYS A 144 12.90 5.21 25.42
N ALA A 145 13.18 6.17 24.54
CA ALA A 145 13.56 7.52 24.92
C ALA A 145 12.44 8.24 25.69
N GLY A 146 11.17 8.09 25.27
CA GLY A 146 10.01 8.63 25.98
C GLY A 146 9.85 8.00 27.37
N ILE A 147 9.98 6.67 27.47
CA ILE A 147 9.97 5.95 28.75
C ILE A 147 11.10 6.45 29.67
N GLN A 148 12.31 6.61 29.14
CA GLN A 148 13.44 7.10 29.94
C GLN A 148 13.22 8.52 30.45
N ARG A 149 12.65 9.42 29.62
CA ARG A 149 12.27 10.77 30.05
C ARG A 149 11.25 10.72 31.19
N LEU A 150 10.20 9.90 31.06
CA LEU A 150 9.20 9.71 32.11
C LEU A 150 9.81 9.15 33.41
N LYS A 151 10.79 8.23 33.31
CA LYS A 151 11.52 7.71 34.47
C LYS A 151 12.31 8.82 35.17
N ASN A 152 13.03 9.64 34.40
CA ASN A 152 13.86 10.73 34.94
C ASN A 152 13.04 11.79 35.69
N ILE A 153 11.80 12.07 35.25
CA ILE A 153 10.90 13.03 35.92
C ILE A 153 10.00 12.36 36.97
N GLY A 154 10.23 11.09 37.31
CA GLY A 154 9.43 10.35 38.29
C GLY A 154 7.98 10.04 37.88
N GLN A 155 7.61 10.26 36.62
CA GLN A 155 6.25 10.08 36.10
C GLN A 155 6.04 8.75 35.37
N TYR A 156 7.05 7.87 35.33
CA TYR A 156 6.90 6.55 34.73
C TYR A 156 6.11 5.61 35.64
N LYS A 157 4.84 5.38 35.31
CA LYS A 157 3.94 4.52 36.10
C LYS A 157 4.01 3.01 35.77
N GLY A 158 4.83 2.61 34.79
CA GLY A 158 4.93 1.21 34.33
C GLY A 158 3.64 0.67 33.67
N GLY A 159 3.77 -0.45 32.95
CA GLY A 159 2.63 -1.23 32.43
C GLY A 159 2.66 -1.53 30.92
N ARG A 160 2.22 -2.74 30.56
CA ARG A 160 1.70 -3.09 29.22
C ARG A 160 0.28 -2.50 29.15
N PRO A 161 -0.17 -1.85 28.05
CA PRO A 161 -1.56 -1.41 27.97
C PRO A 161 -2.49 -2.62 28.22
N PHE A 162 -3.36 -2.51 29.21
CA PHE A 162 -4.39 -3.51 29.46
C PHE A 162 -5.25 -3.63 28.20
N LYS A 163 -5.26 -4.80 27.56
CA LYS A 163 -6.35 -5.16 26.65
C LYS A 163 -7.59 -5.24 27.54
N ASN A 164 -8.46 -4.24 27.49
CA ASN A 164 -9.84 -4.40 27.92
C ASN A 164 -10.46 -5.52 27.07
N LYS A 165 -10.54 -6.73 27.63
CA LYS A 165 -11.56 -7.70 27.24
C LYS A 165 -12.79 -7.39 28.10
N GLY A 166 -13.66 -6.56 27.57
CA GLY A 166 -15.07 -6.52 27.97
C GLY A 166 -15.86 -6.64 26.67
N GLY A 167 -16.97 -7.37 26.59
CA GLY A 167 -17.75 -8.14 27.54
C GLY A 167 -18.89 -8.74 26.72
#